data_AF-A0A369W743-F1
#
_entry.id   AF-A0A369W743-F1
#
_cell.length_a   1.000
_cell.length_b   1.000
_cell.length_c   1.000
_cell.angle_alpha   90.00
_cell.angle_beta   90.00
_cell.angle_gamma   90.00
#
_symmetry.space_group_name_H-M   'P 1'
#
loop_
_entity.id
_entity.type
_entity.pdbx_description
1 polymer ?
#
loop_
_entity_poly.entity_id
_entity_poly.type
_entity_poly.pdbx_seq_one_letter_code
_entity_poly.pdbx_strand_id
1 'polypeptide(L)'
;MSGLGMMLTAAILLTAAPLAAQETRFPATLDEAYTGRFTIELFPAEGGGRIHRDWGDAEILFVSGEDGTVEFITRGEDDEGSGFEVSVTLTGDDDGIWRSLAGDGIARIDAAGRVLSASHSDGFDLFWSGEIGMEKGSLTFRRIPTASAPAEERDITAIFSIEVQRPRPEPKPEPDAETEASGGDGGCERIEWRLVNRWDPWGGGLSLEREPFCVN
;
A
#
# COMPACT_ATOMS: atom_id res chain seq x y z
N MET A 1 -54.68 -51.92 8.49
CA MET A 1 -54.01 -51.92 7.17
C MET A 1 -53.71 -50.47 6.85
N SER A 2 -52.51 -50.00 7.21
CA SER A 2 -51.38 -49.78 6.26
C SER A 2 -51.63 -48.51 5.43
N GLY A 3 -50.85 -47.45 5.42
CA GLY A 3 -49.53 -47.12 5.97
C GLY A 3 -48.98 -45.91 5.20
N LEU A 4 -47.88 -45.32 5.71
CA LEU A 4 -46.99 -44.30 5.10
C LEU A 4 -47.60 -42.89 4.88
N GLY A 5 -47.02 -41.77 5.30
CA GLY A 5 -45.66 -41.49 5.76
C GLY A 5 -45.00 -40.44 4.86
N MET A 6 -44.54 -39.32 5.45
CA MET A 6 -43.58 -38.35 4.90
C MET A 6 -44.03 -37.55 3.65
N MET A 7 -43.69 -36.27 3.43
CA MET A 7 -42.58 -35.44 3.90
C MET A 7 -43.05 -33.97 3.85
N LEU A 8 -42.81 -33.20 4.92
CA LEU A 8 -42.73 -31.74 4.83
C LEU A 8 -41.45 -31.40 4.07
N THR A 9 -41.54 -30.64 2.98
CA THR A 9 -40.37 -29.98 2.38
C THR A 9 -40.50 -28.48 2.65
N ALA A 10 -39.86 -28.03 3.74
CA ALA A 10 -39.63 -26.62 3.97
C ALA A 10 -38.47 -26.18 3.06
N ALA A 11 -38.79 -25.48 1.97
CA ALA A 11 -37.78 -24.86 1.13
C ALA A 11 -37.20 -23.64 1.88
N ILE A 12 -36.02 -23.81 2.49
CA ILE A 12 -35.24 -22.71 3.02
C ILE A 12 -34.66 -21.96 1.82
N LEU A 13 -35.31 -20.86 1.44
CA LEU A 13 -34.71 -19.84 0.58
C LEU A 13 -33.60 -19.16 1.39
N LEU A 14 -32.36 -19.66 1.25
CA LEU A 14 -31.18 -18.89 1.62
C LEU A 14 -31.12 -17.69 0.67
N THR A 15 -31.61 -16.54 1.14
CA THR A 15 -31.26 -15.26 0.56
C THR A 15 -29.77 -15.05 0.82
N ALA A 16 -28.94 -15.40 -0.16
CA ALA A 16 -27.59 -14.87 -0.23
C ALA A 16 -27.77 -13.35 -0.38
N ALA A 17 -27.62 -12.61 0.73
CA ALA A 17 -27.42 -11.18 0.65
C ALA A 17 -26.21 -10.99 -0.28
N PRO A 18 -26.27 -10.14 -1.31
CA PRO A 18 -25.06 -9.77 -2.00
C PRO A 18 -24.17 -9.17 -0.92
N LEU A 19 -23.06 -9.83 -0.60
CA LEU A 19 -21.91 -9.09 -0.09
C LEU A 19 -21.70 -8.04 -1.16
N ALA A 20 -22.04 -6.79 -0.86
CA ALA A 20 -21.47 -5.68 -1.59
C ALA A 20 -19.97 -5.94 -1.52
N ALA A 21 -19.39 -6.43 -2.62
CA ALA A 21 -17.97 -6.38 -2.80
C ALA A 21 -17.65 -4.91 -2.57
N GLN A 22 -17.04 -4.62 -1.43
CA GLN A 22 -16.54 -3.29 -1.15
C GLN A 22 -15.63 -3.01 -2.34
N GLU A 23 -16.09 -2.17 -3.28
CA GLU A 23 -15.29 -1.80 -4.43
C GLU A 23 -14.03 -1.21 -3.83
N THR A 24 -12.94 -1.98 -3.89
CA THR A 24 -11.61 -1.50 -3.54
C THR A 24 -11.31 -0.43 -4.58
N ARG A 25 -11.69 0.81 -4.27
CA ARG A 25 -11.39 1.94 -5.13
C ARG A 25 -9.94 2.26 -4.88
N PHE A 26 -9.14 2.07 -5.92
CA PHE A 26 -7.80 2.61 -5.97
C PHE A 26 -7.87 4.14 -6.17
N PRO A 27 -6.99 4.94 -5.55
CA PRO A 27 -5.97 4.53 -4.59
C PRO A 27 -6.57 4.14 -3.22
N ALA A 28 -5.94 3.18 -2.54
CA ALA A 28 -6.44 2.67 -1.27
C ALA A 28 -6.34 3.69 -0.11
N THR A 29 -5.44 4.66 -0.23
CA THR A 29 -5.31 5.82 0.65
C THR A 29 -5.05 7.06 -0.19
N LEU A 30 -5.49 8.21 0.31
CA LEU A 30 -5.08 9.52 -0.18
C LEU A 30 -4.37 10.24 0.97
N ASP A 31 -3.36 11.03 0.61
CA ASP A 31 -2.61 11.91 1.52
C ASP A 31 -1.86 11.16 2.65
N GLU A 32 -1.67 9.85 2.50
CA GLU A 32 -0.84 9.01 3.37
C GLU A 32 0.19 8.26 2.52
N ALA A 33 1.46 8.39 2.87
CA ALA A 33 2.56 7.82 2.11
C ALA A 33 2.76 6.33 2.41
N TYR A 34 2.98 5.54 1.36
CA TYR A 34 3.62 4.24 1.48
C TYR A 34 5.12 4.46 1.57
N THR A 35 5.78 3.80 2.51
CA THR A 35 7.22 3.94 2.73
C THR A 35 7.92 2.59 2.62
N GLY A 36 9.18 2.60 2.24
CA GLY A 36 9.97 1.38 2.11
C GLY A 36 11.31 1.65 1.46
N ARG A 37 11.72 0.75 0.57
CA ARG A 37 13.06 0.75 -0.02
C ARG A 37 12.97 0.86 -1.53
N PHE A 38 13.94 1.52 -2.14
CA PHE A 38 14.25 1.29 -3.55
C PHE A 38 15.65 0.69 -3.73
N THR A 39 15.84 0.09 -4.89
CA THR A 39 17.13 -0.41 -5.40
C THR A 39 17.36 0.20 -6.76
N ILE A 40 18.54 0.80 -6.97
CA ILE A 40 19.00 1.24 -8.29
C ILE A 40 19.92 0.15 -8.84
N GLU A 41 19.72 -0.26 -10.08
CA GLU A 41 20.64 -1.12 -10.82
C GLU A 41 20.98 -0.47 -12.16
N LEU A 42 22.27 -0.36 -12.45
CA LEU A 42 22.77 0.19 -13.71
C LEU A 42 23.33 -0.92 -14.59
N PHE A 43 23.07 -0.82 -15.89
CA PHE A 43 23.48 -1.78 -16.91
C PHE A 43 24.02 -1.05 -18.14
N PRO A 44 24.92 -1.67 -18.93
CA PRO A 44 25.27 -1.16 -20.26
C PRO A 44 24.02 -1.09 -21.15
N ALA A 45 23.85 0.01 -21.89
CA ALA A 45 22.68 0.22 -22.75
C ALA A 45 22.58 -0.81 -23.89
N GLU A 46 23.72 -1.31 -24.38
CA GLU A 46 23.79 -2.39 -25.38
C GLU A 46 23.47 -3.79 -24.82
N GLY A 47 23.20 -3.88 -23.52
CA GLY A 47 23.00 -5.13 -22.80
C GLY A 47 24.30 -5.65 -22.20
N GLY A 48 24.17 -6.45 -21.14
CA GLY A 48 25.32 -6.97 -20.40
C GLY A 48 25.01 -7.23 -18.94
N GLY A 49 26.06 -7.51 -18.16
CA GLY A 49 25.94 -7.65 -16.72
C GLY A 49 25.71 -6.31 -16.02
N ARG A 50 25.13 -6.36 -14.82
CA ARG A 50 24.98 -5.20 -13.94
C ARG A 50 26.35 -4.58 -13.63
N ILE A 51 26.48 -3.28 -13.85
CA ILE A 51 27.72 -2.52 -13.58
C ILE A 51 27.71 -1.84 -12.20
N HIS A 52 26.53 -1.54 -11.67
CA HIS A 52 26.39 -0.90 -10.36
C HIS A 52 25.04 -1.28 -9.71
N ARG A 53 25.02 -1.27 -8.38
CA ARG A 53 23.83 -1.46 -7.57
C ARG A 53 23.90 -0.61 -6.30
N ASP A 54 22.83 0.10 -6.02
CA ASP A 54 22.65 0.83 -4.76
C ASP A 54 21.23 0.70 -4.20
N TRP A 55 21.00 1.28 -3.04
CA TRP A 55 19.71 1.30 -2.35
C TRP A 55 19.49 2.57 -1.53
N GLY A 56 18.23 2.82 -1.24
CA GLY A 56 17.84 3.88 -0.32
C GLY A 56 16.38 3.78 0.07
N ASP A 57 15.86 4.83 0.68
CA ASP A 57 14.49 4.92 1.12
C ASP A 57 13.58 5.36 -0.02
N ALA A 58 12.37 4.80 -0.05
CA ALA A 58 11.38 5.08 -1.08
C ALA A 58 10.05 5.48 -0.48
N GLU A 59 9.37 6.37 -1.20
CA GLU A 59 8.06 6.86 -0.87
C GLU A 59 7.14 6.81 -2.10
N ILE A 60 5.90 6.38 -1.89
CA ILE A 60 4.82 6.52 -2.85
C ILE A 60 3.66 7.25 -2.18
N LEU A 61 3.19 8.32 -2.80
CA LEU A 61 2.09 9.14 -2.30
C LEU A 61 1.05 9.39 -3.38
N PHE A 62 -0.22 9.38 -2.96
CA PHE A 62 -1.34 9.85 -3.77
C PHE A 62 -1.92 11.08 -3.11
N VAL A 63 -1.74 12.25 -3.72
CA VAL A 63 -2.25 13.52 -3.18
C VAL A 63 -3.55 13.85 -3.86
N SER A 64 -4.58 14.21 -3.08
CA SER A 64 -5.84 14.67 -3.63
C SER A 64 -5.68 16.03 -4.32
N GLY A 65 -6.10 16.12 -5.59
CA GLY A 65 -6.06 17.34 -6.38
C GLY A 65 -7.42 18.02 -6.52
N GLU A 66 -7.43 19.20 -7.13
CA GLU A 66 -8.66 19.88 -7.54
C GLU A 66 -9.36 19.10 -8.67
N ASP A 67 -10.66 19.35 -8.87
CA ASP A 67 -11.45 18.78 -9.97
C ASP A 67 -11.46 17.23 -10.05
N GLY A 68 -11.24 16.56 -8.91
CA GLY A 68 -11.24 15.09 -8.85
C GLY A 68 -9.98 14.45 -9.44
N THR A 69 -8.90 15.23 -9.59
CA THR A 69 -7.58 14.70 -9.96
C THR A 69 -6.85 14.12 -8.75
N VAL A 70 -5.85 13.28 -9.02
CA VAL A 70 -4.92 12.73 -8.02
C VAL A 70 -3.51 12.90 -8.53
N GLU A 71 -2.61 13.43 -7.72
CA GLU A 71 -1.19 13.45 -8.01
C GLU A 71 -0.54 12.16 -7.50
N PHE A 72 0.03 11.36 -8.42
CA PHE A 72 0.81 10.19 -8.07
C PHE A 72 2.29 10.56 -8.03
N ILE A 73 2.87 10.51 -6.84
CA ILE A 73 4.25 10.89 -6.56
C ILE A 73 5.03 9.63 -6.18
N THR A 74 6.19 9.44 -6.79
CA THR A 74 7.15 8.42 -6.41
C THR A 74 8.51 9.07 -6.18
N ARG A 75 9.07 8.87 -4.99
CA ARG A 75 10.38 9.40 -4.59
C ARG A 75 11.30 8.28 -4.12
N GLY A 76 12.58 8.43 -4.39
CA GLY A 76 13.63 7.63 -3.76
C GLY A 76 14.85 8.49 -3.46
N GLU A 77 15.48 8.27 -2.31
CA GLU A 77 16.70 8.97 -1.87
C GLU A 77 17.69 7.97 -1.25
N ASP A 78 18.92 7.95 -1.73
CA ASP A 78 20.01 7.14 -1.18
C ASP A 78 20.66 7.80 0.06
N ASP A 79 21.53 7.05 0.72
CA ASP A 79 22.22 7.50 1.95
C ASP A 79 23.14 8.72 1.71
N GLU A 80 23.47 9.04 0.46
CA GLU A 80 24.28 10.20 0.07
C GLU A 80 23.42 11.42 -0.29
N GLY A 81 22.09 11.29 -0.21
CA GLY A 81 21.12 12.34 -0.52
C GLY A 81 20.87 12.52 -2.02
N SER A 82 21.37 11.59 -2.85
CA SER A 82 21.04 11.56 -4.28
C SER A 82 19.73 10.78 -4.47
N GLY A 83 18.87 11.25 -5.36
CA GLY A 83 17.53 10.70 -5.46
C GLY A 83 16.84 10.97 -6.77
N PHE A 84 15.63 10.45 -6.87
CA PHE A 84 14.70 10.75 -7.95
C PHE A 84 13.34 11.10 -7.36
N GLU A 85 12.62 11.97 -8.05
CA GLU A 85 11.21 12.24 -7.80
C GLU A 85 10.50 12.26 -9.16
N VAL A 86 9.41 11.52 -9.25
CA VAL A 86 8.53 11.50 -10.41
C VAL A 86 7.12 11.75 -9.92
N SER A 87 6.50 12.81 -10.44
CA SER A 87 5.11 13.14 -10.19
C SER A 87 4.31 13.12 -11.50
N VAL A 88 3.08 12.61 -11.43
CA VAL A 88 2.13 12.63 -12.54
C VAL A 88 0.72 12.88 -12.04
N THR A 89 0.03 13.84 -12.65
CA THR A 89 -1.39 14.09 -12.37
C THR A 89 -2.27 13.11 -13.14
N LEU A 90 -3.12 12.40 -12.40
CA LEU A 90 -4.04 11.39 -12.88
C LEU A 90 -5.49 11.86 -12.79
N THR A 91 -6.32 11.42 -13.74
CA THR A 91 -7.78 11.56 -13.69
C THR A 91 -8.41 10.18 -13.83
N GLY A 92 -9.38 9.88 -12.96
CA GLY A 92 -10.15 8.64 -12.99
C GLY A 92 -11.25 8.67 -14.04
N ASP A 93 -11.54 7.52 -14.65
CA ASP A 93 -12.75 7.30 -15.45
C ASP A 93 -13.80 6.48 -14.69
N ASP A 94 -14.98 6.30 -15.31
CA ASP A 94 -16.09 5.54 -14.73
C ASP A 94 -15.77 4.05 -14.50
N ASP A 95 -14.73 3.51 -15.15
CA ASP A 95 -14.26 2.14 -14.99
C ASP A 95 -13.24 2.00 -13.83
N GLY A 96 -12.96 3.09 -13.10
CA GLY A 96 -11.97 3.13 -12.03
C GLY A 96 -10.53 3.10 -12.53
N ILE A 97 -10.30 3.44 -13.81
CA ILE A 97 -8.98 3.54 -14.41
C ILE A 97 -8.51 4.99 -14.32
N TRP A 98 -7.37 5.16 -13.68
CA TRP A 98 -6.66 6.44 -13.57
C TRP A 98 -5.69 6.59 -14.72
N ARG A 99 -5.71 7.72 -15.42
CA ARG A 99 -4.83 8.02 -16.55
C ARG A 99 -4.18 9.38 -16.38
N SER A 100 -2.92 9.50 -16.78
CA SER A 100 -2.27 10.81 -16.79
C SER A 100 -2.94 11.77 -17.76
N LEU A 101 -3.01 13.05 -17.37
CA LEU A 101 -3.40 14.13 -18.27
C LEU A 101 -2.34 14.25 -19.39
N ALA A 102 -2.79 14.34 -20.64
CA ALA A 102 -1.91 14.24 -21.81
C ALA A 102 -0.76 15.27 -21.76
N GLY A 103 0.47 14.79 -21.90
CA GLY A 103 1.69 15.62 -21.95
C GLY A 103 2.87 14.94 -21.29
N ASP A 104 2.63 14.35 -20.11
CA ASP A 104 3.64 13.72 -19.28
C ASP A 104 3.35 12.23 -19.16
N GLY A 105 4.28 11.45 -19.71
CA GLY A 105 4.30 10.00 -19.76
C GLY A 105 3.11 9.19 -19.26
N ILE A 106 2.45 8.49 -20.18
CA ILE A 106 1.15 7.83 -20.03
C ILE A 106 1.14 6.81 -18.89
N ALA A 107 0.96 7.25 -17.65
CA ALA A 107 0.73 6.38 -16.51
C ALA A 107 -0.74 5.98 -16.49
N ARG A 108 -0.99 4.68 -16.64
CA ARG A 108 -2.30 4.07 -16.41
C ARG A 108 -2.23 3.27 -15.13
N ILE A 109 -3.15 3.54 -14.20
CA ILE A 109 -3.37 2.71 -13.03
C ILE A 109 -4.79 2.17 -13.08
N ASP A 110 -4.94 0.86 -13.15
CA ASP A 110 -6.28 0.27 -13.15
C ASP A 110 -6.88 0.15 -11.75
N ALA A 111 -8.14 -0.26 -11.67
CA ALA A 111 -8.86 -0.40 -10.40
C ALA A 111 -8.21 -1.40 -9.42
N ALA A 112 -7.35 -2.31 -9.90
CA ALA A 112 -6.60 -3.22 -9.05
C ALA A 112 -5.26 -2.62 -8.56
N GLY A 113 -4.95 -1.38 -8.92
CA GLY A 113 -3.70 -0.71 -8.60
C GLY A 113 -2.54 -1.09 -9.51
N ARG A 114 -2.79 -1.76 -10.65
CA ARG A 114 -1.71 -2.13 -11.59
C ARG A 114 -1.27 -0.90 -12.37
N VAL A 115 0.00 -0.56 -12.22
CA VAL A 115 0.64 0.58 -12.87
C VAL A 115 1.30 0.11 -14.15
N LEU A 116 1.01 0.78 -15.26
CA LEU A 116 1.69 0.61 -16.54
C LEU A 116 1.88 1.98 -17.18
N SER A 117 3.13 2.33 -17.48
CA SER A 117 3.47 3.54 -18.23
C SER A 117 4.58 3.29 -19.23
N ALA A 118 4.47 3.95 -20.38
CA ALA A 118 5.54 4.10 -21.34
C ALA A 118 5.57 5.54 -21.81
N SER A 119 6.73 6.17 -21.72
CA SER A 119 6.91 7.56 -22.09
C SER A 119 8.30 7.85 -22.62
N HIS A 120 8.46 9.05 -23.18
CA HIS A 120 9.72 9.52 -23.69
C HIS A 120 9.96 10.94 -23.16
N SER A 121 11.08 11.16 -22.48
CA SER A 121 11.50 12.48 -22.00
C SER A 121 13.00 12.61 -22.06
N ASP A 122 13.50 13.78 -22.47
CA ASP A 122 14.92 14.16 -22.41
C ASP A 122 15.88 13.15 -23.05
N GLY A 123 15.42 12.47 -24.11
CA GLY A 123 16.18 11.45 -24.81
C GLY A 123 16.22 10.08 -24.13
N PHE A 124 15.29 9.81 -23.21
CA PHE A 124 15.12 8.52 -22.56
C PHE A 124 13.74 7.95 -22.81
N ASP A 125 13.69 6.64 -23.03
CA ASP A 125 12.46 5.85 -22.92
C ASP A 125 12.28 5.44 -21.46
N LEU A 126 11.12 5.78 -20.91
CA LEU A 126 10.78 5.67 -19.52
C LEU A 126 9.62 4.69 -19.38
N PHE A 127 9.80 3.64 -18.58
CA PHE A 127 8.78 2.60 -18.39
C PHE A 127 8.48 2.39 -16.91
N TRP A 128 7.20 2.47 -16.56
CA TRP A 128 6.72 2.07 -15.23
C TRP A 128 5.91 0.79 -15.34
N SER A 129 6.13 -0.12 -14.39
CA SER A 129 5.33 -1.33 -14.26
C SER A 129 5.26 -1.77 -12.82
N GLY A 130 4.11 -2.27 -12.37
CA GLY A 130 3.97 -2.87 -11.05
C GLY A 130 2.55 -2.84 -10.54
N GLU A 131 2.40 -2.94 -9.23
CA GLU A 131 1.11 -2.94 -8.54
C GLU A 131 1.22 -2.25 -7.19
N ILE A 132 0.25 -1.39 -6.88
CA ILE A 132 0.09 -0.77 -5.57
C ILE A 132 -1.24 -1.24 -5.00
N GLY A 133 -1.15 -2.16 -4.04
CA GLY A 133 -2.30 -2.68 -3.32
C GLY A 133 -2.61 -1.86 -2.06
N MET A 134 -3.59 -2.35 -1.30
CA MET A 134 -4.04 -1.65 -0.09
C MET A 134 -2.96 -1.51 0.97
N GLU A 135 -2.13 -2.52 1.19
CA GLU A 135 -1.16 -2.54 2.30
C GLU A 135 0.29 -2.41 1.85
N LYS A 136 0.56 -2.74 0.58
CA LYS A 136 1.91 -2.79 0.01
C LYS A 136 1.88 -2.50 -1.47
N GLY A 137 3.00 -2.00 -1.98
CA GLY A 137 3.23 -1.76 -3.39
C GLY A 137 4.59 -2.26 -3.85
N SER A 138 4.65 -2.65 -5.12
CA SER A 138 5.90 -2.94 -5.81
C SER A 138 5.86 -2.30 -7.18
N LEU A 139 6.82 -1.42 -7.46
CA LEU A 139 6.98 -0.78 -8.77
C LEU A 139 8.37 -1.03 -9.32
N THR A 140 8.47 -0.99 -10.64
CA THR A 140 9.73 -0.91 -11.37
C THR A 140 9.65 0.26 -12.31
N PHE A 141 10.65 1.14 -12.23
CA PHE A 141 10.89 2.21 -13.19
C PHE A 141 12.15 1.89 -13.98
N ARG A 142 12.06 1.91 -15.31
CA ARG A 142 13.19 1.69 -16.20
C ARG A 142 13.42 2.94 -17.03
N ARG A 143 14.66 3.42 -17.03
CA ARG A 143 15.12 4.53 -17.83
C ARG A 143 16.15 4.03 -18.82
N ILE A 144 15.78 4.03 -20.09
CA ILE A 144 16.58 3.50 -21.19
C ILE A 144 17.02 4.67 -22.08
N PRO A 145 18.31 4.89 -22.31
CA PRO A 145 18.78 5.98 -23.15
C PRO A 145 18.43 5.72 -24.61
N THR A 146 18.07 6.79 -25.32
CA THR A 146 17.92 6.80 -26.78
C THR A 146 19.10 7.53 -27.43
N ALA A 147 19.12 7.61 -28.76
CA ALA A 147 20.17 8.31 -29.50
C ALA A 147 20.29 9.81 -29.14
N SER A 148 19.23 10.43 -28.59
CA SER A 148 19.22 11.84 -28.19
C SER A 148 19.61 12.08 -26.72
N ALA A 149 19.85 11.04 -25.91
CA ALA A 149 20.28 11.19 -24.51
C ALA A 149 21.60 12.01 -24.40
N PRO A 150 21.92 12.60 -23.24
CA PRO A 150 23.23 13.17 -22.95
C PRO A 150 24.36 12.17 -23.18
N ALA A 151 25.51 12.61 -23.68
CA ALA A 151 26.58 11.71 -24.12
C ALA A 151 27.11 10.84 -22.98
N GLU A 152 27.18 11.40 -21.78
CA GLU A 152 27.60 10.77 -20.54
C GLU A 152 26.61 9.72 -19.99
N GLU A 153 25.35 9.73 -20.48
CA GLU A 153 24.28 8.82 -20.03
C GLU A 153 23.81 7.84 -21.13
N ARG A 154 24.27 8.01 -22.38
CA ARG A 154 23.85 7.20 -23.53
C ARG A 154 24.13 5.71 -23.39
N ASP A 155 25.16 5.37 -22.61
CA ASP A 155 25.65 4.00 -22.49
C ASP A 155 25.09 3.28 -21.25
N ILE A 156 24.18 3.92 -20.50
CA ILE A 156 23.67 3.40 -19.22
C ILE A 156 22.15 3.28 -19.23
N THR A 157 21.64 2.07 -19.01
CA THR A 157 20.26 1.84 -18.60
C THR A 157 20.17 1.78 -17.08
N ALA A 158 19.19 2.48 -16.51
CA ALA A 158 18.89 2.44 -15.09
C ALA A 158 17.56 1.73 -14.82
N ILE A 159 17.56 0.88 -13.80
CA ILE A 159 16.36 0.20 -13.28
C ILE A 159 16.23 0.54 -11.80
N PHE A 160 15.08 1.10 -11.43
CA PHE A 160 14.70 1.42 -10.07
C PHE A 160 13.61 0.44 -9.65
N SER A 161 13.89 -0.42 -8.69
CA SER A 161 12.90 -1.33 -8.10
C SER A 161 12.47 -0.79 -6.75
N ILE A 162 11.17 -0.60 -6.56
CA ILE A 162 10.58 0.08 -5.41
C ILE A 162 9.66 -0.90 -4.68
N GLU A 163 9.87 -1.08 -3.40
CA GLU A 163 9.06 -1.93 -2.52
C GLU A 163 8.63 -1.12 -1.31
N VAL A 164 7.33 -0.89 -1.16
CA VAL A 164 6.77 -0.02 -0.11
C VAL A 164 5.62 -0.70 0.61
N GLN A 165 5.38 -0.28 1.85
CA GLN A 165 4.29 -0.73 2.70
C GLN A 165 3.62 0.48 3.33
N ARG A 166 2.34 0.35 3.67
CA ARG A 166 1.70 1.38 4.49
C ARG A 166 2.33 1.44 5.88
N PRO A 167 2.39 2.64 6.49
CA PRO A 167 2.74 2.76 7.89
C PRO A 167 1.85 1.82 8.70
N ARG A 168 2.46 0.98 9.53
CA ARG A 168 1.66 0.25 10.51
C ARG A 168 1.11 1.28 11.49
N PRO A 169 -0.15 1.16 11.93
CA PRO A 169 -0.64 1.98 13.03
C PRO A 169 0.34 1.84 14.18
N GLU A 170 0.91 2.95 14.65
CA GLU A 170 1.78 2.92 15.81
C GLU A 170 1.02 2.22 16.95
N PRO A 171 1.68 1.29 17.68
CA PRO A 171 1.09 0.79 18.90
C PRO A 171 0.79 2.01 19.77
N LYS A 172 -0.47 2.13 20.23
CA LYS A 172 -0.85 3.18 21.18
C LYS A 172 0.20 3.22 22.30
N PRO A 173 0.66 4.41 22.72
CA PRO A 173 1.67 4.55 23.75
C PRO A 173 1.31 3.63 24.93
N GLU A 174 2.27 2.84 25.38
CA GLU A 174 2.10 2.08 26.61
C GLU A 174 1.72 3.10 27.70
N PRO A 175 0.63 2.86 28.46
CA PRO A 175 0.35 3.72 29.61
C PRO A 175 1.55 3.66 30.53
N ASP A 176 2.08 4.83 30.91
CA ASP A 176 3.24 4.96 31.78
C ASP A 176 3.07 4.03 32.99
N ALA A 177 3.99 3.06 33.11
CA ALA A 177 4.06 2.17 34.26
C ALA A 177 4.68 2.91 35.46
N GLU A 178 4.12 4.06 35.82
CA GLU A 178 4.39 4.78 37.06
C GLU A 178 3.06 5.22 37.67
N THR A 179 2.27 4.25 38.10
CA THR A 179 1.42 4.47 39.26
C THR A 179 1.90 3.50 40.33
N GLU A 180 2.71 4.03 41.24
CA GLU A 180 3.14 3.34 42.45
C GLU A 180 1.92 2.68 43.11
N ALA A 181 1.99 1.37 43.26
CA ALA A 181 1.06 0.63 44.08
C ALA A 181 1.19 1.13 45.53
N SER A 182 0.25 1.97 45.94
CA SER A 182 0.01 2.25 47.35
C SER A 182 -0.28 0.91 48.04
N GLY A 183 0.55 0.58 49.03
CA GLY A 183 0.45 -0.65 49.81
C GLY A 183 -0.95 -0.88 50.37
N GLY A 184 -1.49 -2.06 50.14
CA GLY A 184 -2.73 -2.54 50.70
C GLY A 184 -2.77 -4.07 50.63
N ASP A 185 -2.83 -4.69 51.80
CA ASP A 185 -2.80 -6.13 52.09
C ASP A 185 -3.70 -6.97 51.15
N GLY A 186 -3.10 -7.97 50.49
CA GLY A 186 -3.74 -8.80 49.44
C GLY A 186 -3.05 -8.74 48.07
N GLY A 187 -1.79 -8.29 48.04
CA GLY A 187 -1.06 -7.84 46.86
C GLY A 187 -0.94 -8.86 45.74
N CYS A 188 -1.42 -8.45 44.58
CA CYS A 188 -1.23 -9.12 43.31
C CYS A 188 0.26 -9.41 43.04
N GLU A 189 0.65 -10.67 42.86
CA GLU A 189 2.07 -11.03 42.63
C GLU A 189 2.55 -10.50 41.28
N ARG A 190 1.69 -10.57 40.25
CA ARG A 190 2.01 -10.08 38.90
C ARG A 190 0.75 -9.68 38.14
N ILE A 191 0.78 -8.52 37.49
CA ILE A 191 -0.27 -8.12 36.55
C ILE A 191 0.09 -8.63 35.15
N GLU A 192 -0.81 -9.41 34.56
CA GLU A 192 -0.78 -9.79 33.15
C GLU A 192 -1.87 -9.03 32.38
N TRP A 193 -1.52 -8.46 31.23
CA TRP A 193 -2.48 -7.82 30.35
C TRP A 193 -3.10 -8.86 29.41
N ARG A 194 -4.40 -9.11 29.54
CA ARG A 194 -5.13 -10.08 28.71
C ARG A 194 -6.05 -9.37 27.74
N LEU A 195 -6.11 -9.89 26.53
CA LEU A 195 -7.11 -9.50 25.55
C LEU A 195 -8.44 -10.16 25.91
N VAL A 196 -9.47 -9.36 26.13
CA VAL A 196 -10.84 -9.80 26.37
C VAL A 196 -11.76 -9.21 25.30
N ASN A 197 -12.71 -10.01 24.84
CA ASN A 197 -13.77 -9.51 23.98
C ASN A 197 -14.83 -8.83 24.85
N ARG A 198 -15.00 -7.53 24.68
CA ARG A 198 -16.09 -6.77 25.28
C ARG A 198 -17.21 -6.61 24.26
N TRP A 199 -18.43 -6.87 24.75
CA TRP A 199 -19.64 -6.68 24.00
C TRP A 199 -20.20 -5.29 24.31
N ASP A 200 -20.42 -4.48 23.27
CA ASP A 200 -21.04 -3.16 23.38
C ASP A 200 -22.58 -3.29 23.34
N PRO A 201 -23.29 -2.94 24.43
CA PRO A 201 -24.74 -3.04 24.48
C PRO A 201 -25.48 -1.99 23.63
N TRP A 202 -24.79 -0.99 23.05
CA TRP A 202 -25.40 0.10 22.28
C TRP A 202 -25.29 -0.03 20.75
N GLY A 203 -24.84 -1.18 20.26
CA GLY A 203 -24.79 -1.47 18.83
C GLY A 203 -23.45 -1.13 18.20
N GLY A 204 -22.46 -1.98 18.47
CA GLY A 204 -21.16 -2.04 17.82
C GLY A 204 -20.70 -3.51 17.71
N GLY A 205 -19.73 -3.78 16.84
CA GLY A 205 -19.08 -5.10 16.78
C GLY A 205 -18.33 -5.44 18.08
N LEU A 206 -17.97 -6.72 18.27
CA LEU A 206 -17.14 -7.12 19.42
C LEU A 206 -15.82 -6.34 19.41
N SER A 207 -15.52 -5.63 20.50
CA SER A 207 -14.24 -4.95 20.68
C SER A 207 -13.28 -5.84 21.47
N LEU A 208 -12.03 -5.91 21.02
CA LEU A 208 -10.94 -6.53 21.77
C LEU A 208 -10.31 -5.46 22.67
N GLU A 209 -10.47 -5.61 23.97
CA GLU A 209 -9.91 -4.70 24.97
C GLU A 209 -8.84 -5.42 25.79
N ARG A 210 -7.79 -4.69 26.19
CA ARG A 210 -6.76 -5.23 27.09
C ARG A 210 -7.10 -4.86 28.53
N GLU A 211 -7.29 -5.87 29.37
CA GLU A 211 -7.57 -5.68 30.79
C GLU A 211 -6.45 -6.23 31.67
N PRO A 212 -6.14 -5.55 32.79
CA PRO A 212 -5.17 -6.03 33.76
C PRO A 212 -5.79 -7.21 34.53
N PHE A 213 -5.14 -8.36 34.44
CA PHE A 213 -5.49 -9.57 35.17
C PHE A 213 -4.47 -9.82 36.26
N CYS A 214 -4.93 -9.97 37.49
CA CYS A 214 -4.05 -10.30 38.60
C CYS A 214 -3.72 -11.79 38.62
N VAL A 215 -2.43 -12.11 38.57
CA VAL A 215 -1.90 -13.47 38.79
C VAL A 215 -1.38 -13.54 40.22
N ASN A 216 -1.93 -14.48 40.97
CA ASN A 216 -1.52 -14.88 42.32
C ASN A 216 -0.98 -16.31 42.31
#